data_AF-A0AAV4RG62-F1
#
_entry.id   AF-A0AAV4RG62-F1
#
_cell.length_a   1.000
_cell.length_b   1.000
_cell.length_c   1.000
_cell.angle_alpha   90.00
_cell.angle_beta   90.00
_cell.angle_gamma   90.00
#
_symmetry.space_group_name_H-M   'P 1'
#
loop_
_entity.id
_entity.type
_entity.pdbx_description
1 polymer ?
#
loop_
_entity_poly.entity_id
_entity_poly.type
_entity_poly.pdbx_seq_one_letter_code
_entity_poly.pdbx_strand_id
1 'polypeptide(L)'
;MNVDNEDFFLIIITVYQFVNRRLTEYWRQAVRMPTAYRVGNSTLRIQTQFIVGVAIVGVSFLIFLYALLPYTRNKQLVSDIYRHDEHGHQHGAEVKKYPWIYNSTYPLTRPATTPKGVRYRIAVISDLDVDSKDKQKNFTWFSYLKKGYLTIDVTKKYVNVEWDQDLIVLRSTLSQGGRGMELSELVVFDGKLLSCDDRTGVIYEISENTAIPWILLTDGNGKTSKGFKCEWATVKNQHLYVGGLGKEWTSSTGQLLNFNPQWVKIVTPLGQVEHKDWRQNYISLRRTAKIEFPGYMIHEATVWSDVHQEWFFLPRRASFITYNDKDDEKKGTNILLKANEDFTKIQAANVGPLIPTHGFSTFKFVPDTSDSVIVALKTEENEGHIATFITVFTITGEIWLPEKEIGLYKFEGIEFI
;
A
#
# COMPACT_ATOMS: atom_id res chain seq x y z
N MET A 1 -106.25 -2.02 -7.37
CA MET A 1 -106.13 -3.25 -6.57
C MET A 1 -104.74 -3.26 -5.99
N ASN A 2 -104.65 -2.92 -4.71
CA ASN A 2 -103.46 -3.15 -3.89
C ASN A 2 -103.21 -4.66 -3.87
N VAL A 3 -102.02 -5.07 -4.29
CA VAL A 3 -101.44 -6.35 -3.90
C VAL A 3 -100.17 -5.99 -3.13
N ASP A 4 -100.14 -6.51 -1.91
CA ASP A 4 -99.42 -6.05 -0.75
C ASP A 4 -97.88 -6.07 -0.88
N ASN A 5 -97.27 -4.93 -0.57
CA ASN A 5 -95.82 -4.79 -0.38
C ASN A 5 -95.30 -5.56 0.84
N GLU A 6 -96.18 -6.09 1.70
CA GLU A 6 -95.79 -6.90 2.85
C GLU A 6 -95.38 -8.33 2.44
N ASP A 7 -95.98 -8.91 1.40
CA ASP A 7 -95.64 -10.26 0.95
C ASP A 7 -94.26 -10.32 0.28
N PHE A 8 -93.84 -9.26 -0.41
CA PHE A 8 -92.52 -9.20 -1.05
C PHE A 8 -91.39 -9.07 -0.01
N PHE A 9 -91.64 -8.34 1.08
CA PHE A 9 -90.68 -8.18 2.17
C PHE A 9 -90.56 -9.47 3.00
N LEU A 10 -91.68 -10.19 3.21
CA LEU A 10 -91.69 -11.47 3.90
C LEU A 10 -90.96 -12.56 3.09
N ILE A 11 -91.07 -12.56 1.76
CA ILE A 11 -90.34 -13.47 0.87
C ILE A 11 -88.83 -13.20 0.92
N ILE A 12 -88.39 -11.94 0.90
CA ILE A 12 -86.96 -11.59 0.98
C ILE A 12 -86.36 -11.99 2.33
N ILE A 13 -87.07 -11.75 3.44
CA ILE A 13 -86.61 -12.16 4.78
C ILE A 13 -86.56 -13.70 4.90
N THR A 14 -87.54 -14.40 4.34
CA THR A 14 -87.58 -15.88 4.37
C THR A 14 -86.47 -16.50 3.53
N VAL A 15 -86.18 -15.95 2.34
CA VAL A 15 -85.06 -16.40 1.49
C VAL A 15 -83.71 -16.09 2.16
N TYR A 16 -83.57 -14.93 2.80
CA TYR A 16 -82.33 -14.56 3.49
C TYR A 16 -82.07 -15.45 4.72
N GLN A 17 -83.10 -15.74 5.52
CA GLN A 17 -82.98 -16.67 6.65
C GLN A 17 -82.75 -18.12 6.20
N PHE A 18 -83.36 -18.56 5.10
CA PHE A 18 -83.15 -19.90 4.55
C PHE A 18 -81.73 -20.10 3.98
N VAL A 19 -81.20 -19.09 3.28
CA VAL A 19 -79.84 -19.07 2.76
C VAL A 19 -78.83 -19.05 3.91
N ASN A 20 -79.05 -18.23 4.96
CA ASN A 20 -78.15 -18.20 6.11
C ASN A 20 -78.18 -19.50 6.92
N ARG A 21 -79.35 -20.13 7.09
CA ARG A 21 -79.46 -21.40 7.82
C ARG A 21 -78.76 -22.54 7.09
N ARG A 22 -78.93 -22.63 5.76
CA ARG A 22 -78.19 -23.59 4.92
C ARG A 22 -76.69 -23.29 4.91
N LEU A 23 -76.26 -22.04 4.81
CA LEU A 23 -74.84 -21.68 4.92
C LEU A 23 -74.25 -22.13 6.26
N THR A 24 -74.91 -21.90 7.39
CA THR A 24 -74.42 -22.38 8.69
C THR A 24 -74.43 -23.90 8.84
N GLU A 25 -75.37 -24.63 8.22
CA GLU A 25 -75.35 -26.10 8.19
C GLU A 25 -74.24 -26.65 7.28
N TYR A 26 -74.00 -26.03 6.12
CA TYR A 26 -72.88 -26.34 5.23
C TYR A 26 -71.53 -26.03 5.89
N TRP A 27 -71.40 -24.92 6.64
CA TRP A 27 -70.19 -24.60 7.39
C TRP A 27 -69.98 -25.54 8.59
N ARG A 28 -71.03 -25.94 9.31
CA ARG A 28 -70.91 -26.92 10.40
C ARG A 28 -70.60 -28.34 9.91
N GLN A 29 -71.08 -28.73 8.72
CA GLN A 29 -70.67 -29.98 8.07
C GLN A 29 -69.24 -29.89 7.50
N ALA A 30 -68.83 -28.75 6.92
CA ALA A 30 -67.48 -28.58 6.37
C ALA A 30 -66.39 -28.53 7.45
N VAL A 31 -66.68 -28.00 8.65
CA VAL A 31 -65.70 -27.91 9.76
C VAL A 31 -65.56 -29.23 10.54
N ARG A 32 -66.53 -30.16 10.44
CA ARG A 32 -66.48 -31.47 11.13
C ARG A 32 -66.01 -32.64 10.26
N MET A 33 -65.76 -32.42 8.96
CA MET A 33 -65.22 -33.45 8.08
C MET A 33 -63.70 -33.29 7.95
N PRO A 34 -62.87 -34.29 8.33
CA PRO A 34 -61.44 -34.23 8.05
C PRO A 34 -61.25 -34.21 6.54
N THR A 35 -60.55 -33.19 6.04
CA THR A 35 -60.22 -33.01 4.62
C THR A 35 -59.38 -34.18 4.12
N ALA A 36 -60.02 -35.14 3.45
CA ALA A 36 -59.36 -36.27 2.82
C ALA A 36 -58.84 -35.86 1.44
N TYR A 37 -57.55 -35.54 1.33
CA TYR A 37 -56.87 -35.41 0.05
C TYR A 37 -56.65 -36.81 -0.54
N ARG A 38 -57.20 -37.08 -1.73
CA ARG A 38 -56.97 -38.34 -2.47
C ARG A 38 -55.68 -38.24 -3.27
N VAL A 39 -54.60 -38.78 -2.71
CA VAL A 39 -53.40 -39.22 -3.45
C VAL A 39 -53.45 -40.76 -3.48
N GLY A 40 -52.96 -41.37 -4.57
CA GLY A 40 -53.11 -42.78 -4.93
C GLY A 40 -53.26 -43.81 -3.79
N ASN A 41 -54.29 -44.65 -3.92
CA ASN A 41 -54.61 -45.88 -3.18
C ASN A 41 -54.50 -45.92 -1.64
N SER A 42 -54.33 -44.78 -0.97
CA SER A 42 -54.25 -44.71 0.49
C SER A 42 -55.14 -43.56 0.96
N THR A 43 -56.25 -43.86 1.64
CA THR A 43 -57.07 -42.81 2.26
C THR A 43 -56.33 -42.26 3.48
N LEU A 44 -55.58 -41.17 3.29
CA LEU A 44 -54.83 -40.51 4.35
C LEU A 44 -55.82 -39.77 5.26
N ARG A 45 -56.26 -40.45 6.33
CA ARG A 45 -57.14 -39.88 7.36
C ARG A 45 -56.30 -38.97 8.24
N ILE A 46 -56.30 -37.68 7.94
CA ILE A 46 -55.68 -36.67 8.78
C ILE A 46 -56.45 -36.60 10.10
N GLN A 47 -55.97 -37.30 11.12
CA GLN A 47 -56.47 -37.15 12.48
C GLN A 47 -55.95 -35.81 13.01
N THR A 48 -56.75 -34.76 12.83
CA THR A 48 -56.46 -33.39 13.30
C THR A 48 -56.12 -33.36 14.80
N GLN A 49 -56.74 -34.23 15.61
CA GLN A 49 -56.40 -34.36 17.03
C GLN A 49 -54.97 -34.88 17.28
N PHE A 50 -54.49 -35.81 16.44
CA PHE A 50 -53.12 -36.30 16.52
C PHE A 50 -52.12 -35.23 16.09
N ILE A 51 -52.40 -34.51 14.99
CA ILE A 51 -51.53 -33.41 14.53
C ILE A 51 -51.48 -32.28 15.55
N VAL A 52 -52.62 -31.91 16.15
CA VAL A 52 -52.66 -30.90 17.22
C VAL A 52 -51.90 -31.39 18.44
N GLY A 53 -52.02 -32.66 18.82
CA GLY A 53 -51.23 -33.26 19.90
C GLY A 53 -49.72 -33.18 19.64
N VAL A 54 -49.27 -33.57 18.45
CA VAL A 54 -47.86 -33.48 18.03
C VAL A 54 -47.38 -32.03 17.99
N ALA A 55 -48.20 -31.09 17.51
CA ALA A 55 -47.87 -29.68 17.47
C ALA A 55 -47.74 -29.08 18.88
N ILE A 56 -48.64 -29.43 19.82
CA ILE A 56 -48.55 -28.97 21.21
C ILE A 56 -47.31 -29.53 21.89
N VAL A 57 -46.98 -30.81 21.68
CA VAL A 57 -45.75 -31.42 22.22
C VAL A 57 -44.51 -30.76 21.60
N GLY A 58 -44.51 -30.52 20.29
CA GLY A 58 -43.41 -29.85 19.60
C GLY A 58 -43.20 -28.41 20.06
N VAL A 59 -44.28 -27.64 20.22
CA VAL A 59 -44.22 -26.25 20.73
C VAL A 59 -43.79 -26.23 22.19
N SER A 60 -44.31 -27.15 23.02
CA SER A 60 -43.90 -27.26 24.42
C SER A 60 -42.44 -27.66 24.56
N PHE A 61 -41.95 -28.55 23.68
CA PHE A 61 -40.54 -28.92 23.60
C PHE A 61 -39.67 -27.73 23.17
N LEU A 62 -40.12 -26.93 22.20
CA LEU A 62 -39.41 -25.71 21.78
C LEU A 62 -39.39 -24.64 22.88
N ILE A 63 -40.49 -24.48 23.63
CA ILE A 63 -40.54 -23.57 24.78
C ILE A 63 -39.64 -24.07 25.90
N PHE A 64 -39.61 -25.38 26.14
CA PHE A 64 -38.69 -26.00 27.11
C PHE A 64 -37.23 -25.82 26.69
N LEU A 65 -36.90 -26.01 25.41
CA LEU A 65 -35.58 -25.72 24.86
C LEU A 65 -35.24 -24.24 25.01
N TYR A 66 -36.17 -23.33 24.73
CA TYR A 66 -36.00 -21.89 24.92
C TYR A 66 -35.83 -21.50 26.40
N ALA A 67 -36.52 -22.18 27.32
CA ALA A 67 -36.39 -21.96 28.75
C ALA A 67 -35.10 -22.56 29.34
N LEU A 68 -34.54 -23.59 28.70
CA LEU A 68 -33.22 -24.15 29.01
C LEU A 68 -32.07 -23.38 28.35
N LEU A 69 -32.34 -22.54 27.34
CA LEU A 69 -31.34 -21.61 26.84
C LEU A 69 -31.02 -20.61 27.96
N PRO A 70 -29.77 -20.51 28.43
CA PRO A 70 -29.41 -19.55 29.45
C PRO A 70 -29.73 -18.16 28.92
N TYR A 71 -30.67 -17.47 29.58
CA TYR A 71 -30.99 -16.07 29.34
C TYR A 71 -29.80 -15.21 29.80
N THR A 72 -28.72 -15.24 29.02
CA THR A 72 -27.61 -14.33 29.15
C THR A 72 -28.02 -13.01 28.50
N ARG A 73 -28.24 -12.02 29.36
CA ARG A 73 -28.42 -10.63 29.01
C ARG A 73 -27.08 -10.10 28.46
N ASN A 74 -26.72 -10.47 27.24
CA ASN A 74 -25.42 -10.15 26.64
C ASN A 74 -25.44 -8.81 25.89
N LYS A 75 -25.00 -7.76 26.59
CA LYS A 75 -24.06 -6.78 26.03
C LYS A 75 -22.65 -7.39 26.09
N GLN A 76 -22.38 -8.46 25.34
CA GLN A 76 -21.05 -9.05 25.14
C GLN A 76 -21.21 -10.27 24.21
N LEU A 77 -21.15 -10.04 22.90
CA LEU A 77 -21.08 -11.10 21.89
C LEU A 77 -19.78 -10.97 21.08
N VAL A 78 -18.67 -10.75 21.78
CA VAL A 78 -17.31 -10.72 21.17
C VAL A 78 -16.28 -11.55 21.98
N SER A 79 -16.62 -12.15 23.13
CA SER A 79 -15.60 -12.80 23.98
C SER A 79 -15.54 -14.33 23.98
N ASP A 80 -16.58 -15.06 23.54
CA ASP A 80 -16.72 -16.47 23.95
C ASP A 80 -16.53 -17.52 22.83
N ILE A 81 -16.03 -17.13 21.65
CA ILE A 81 -15.59 -18.09 20.59
C ILE A 81 -14.17 -18.64 20.87
N TYR A 82 -13.51 -18.24 21.96
CA TYR A 82 -12.08 -18.55 22.20
C TYR A 82 -11.77 -19.56 23.30
N ARG A 83 -12.72 -20.37 23.78
CA ARG A 83 -12.43 -21.35 24.83
C ARG A 83 -13.18 -22.67 24.69
N HIS A 84 -12.72 -23.48 23.74
CA HIS A 84 -12.60 -24.92 23.96
C HIS A 84 -11.61 -25.50 22.94
N ASP A 85 -10.34 -25.55 23.32
CA ASP A 85 -9.44 -26.62 22.86
C ASP A 85 -8.76 -27.19 24.10
N GLU A 86 -9.11 -28.44 24.40
CA GLU A 86 -8.44 -29.28 25.38
C GLU A 86 -7.06 -29.65 24.83
N HIS A 87 -6.07 -28.81 25.07
CA HIS A 87 -4.68 -29.18 25.37
C HIS A 87 -4.00 -27.95 25.98
N GLY A 88 -4.08 -27.87 27.31
CA GLY A 88 -3.62 -26.74 28.10
C GLY A 88 -2.11 -26.57 28.08
N HIS A 89 -1.63 -25.67 27.23
CA HIS A 89 -0.56 -24.74 27.58
C HIS A 89 -1.00 -23.33 27.19
N GLN A 90 -1.53 -22.59 28.17
CA GLN A 90 -1.78 -21.16 28.06
C GLN A 90 -0.45 -20.42 27.89
N HIS A 91 -0.03 -20.19 26.65
CA HIS A 91 0.82 -19.04 26.33
C HIS A 91 -0.07 -17.83 26.07
N GLY A 92 -0.89 -17.48 27.06
CA GLY A 92 -1.44 -16.12 27.18
C GLY A 92 -0.32 -15.20 27.66
N ALA A 93 0.71 -15.02 26.85
CA ALA A 93 1.63 -13.92 27.06
C ALA A 93 0.76 -12.66 26.92
N GLU A 94 0.49 -11.99 28.05
CA GLU A 94 0.21 -10.56 28.00
C GLU A 94 1.24 -9.96 27.04
N VAL A 95 0.79 -9.47 25.89
CA VAL A 95 1.63 -8.65 25.02
C VAL A 95 1.92 -7.42 25.87
N LYS A 96 3.01 -7.49 26.65
CA LYS A 96 3.54 -6.38 27.40
C LYS A 96 3.71 -5.28 26.38
N LYS A 97 2.85 -4.25 26.45
CA LYS A 97 3.01 -2.99 25.74
C LYS A 97 4.24 -2.32 26.32
N TYR A 98 5.42 -2.84 25.97
CA TYR A 98 6.63 -2.06 26.12
C TYR A 98 6.44 -0.84 25.20
N PRO A 99 6.66 0.38 25.70
CA PRO A 99 6.74 1.53 24.82
C PRO A 99 7.81 1.22 23.80
N TRP A 100 7.41 1.12 22.54
CA TRP A 100 8.34 0.84 21.47
C TRP A 100 9.25 2.08 21.31
N ILE A 101 10.55 1.90 21.48
CA ILE A 101 11.54 2.99 21.46
C ILE A 101 12.20 2.99 20.08
N TYR A 102 12.14 4.13 19.40
CA TYR A 102 12.76 4.31 18.09
C TYR A 102 14.27 4.13 18.15
N ASN A 103 14.80 3.23 17.32
CA ASN A 103 16.23 3.10 17.15
C ASN A 103 16.73 4.15 16.14
N SER A 104 17.28 5.24 16.67
CA SER A 104 17.82 6.35 15.88
C SER A 104 19.24 6.11 15.36
N THR A 105 19.74 4.87 15.34
CA THR A 105 21.08 4.56 14.82
C THR A 105 21.16 4.89 13.33
N TYR A 106 21.97 5.89 12.98
CA TYR A 106 22.27 6.26 11.60
C TYR A 106 23.65 6.92 11.51
N PRO A 107 24.50 6.53 10.53
CA PRO A 107 24.42 5.32 9.71
C PRO A 107 24.46 4.03 10.54
N LEU A 108 24.16 2.86 9.93
CA LEU A 108 24.19 1.58 10.65
C LEU A 108 25.61 1.17 11.03
N THR A 109 26.59 1.43 10.17
CA THR A 109 28.02 1.24 10.44
C THR A 109 28.62 2.55 10.93
N ARG A 110 29.32 2.50 12.06
CA ARG A 110 30.00 3.70 12.61
C ARG A 110 31.00 4.27 11.59
N PRO A 111 30.96 5.59 11.32
CA PRO A 111 31.94 6.23 10.47
C PRO A 111 33.37 6.06 11.01
N ALA A 112 34.35 6.00 10.11
CA ALA A 112 35.76 5.87 10.46
C ALA A 112 36.55 7.11 10.06
N THR A 113 37.29 7.70 11.01
CA THR A 113 38.22 8.79 10.71
C THR A 113 39.48 8.25 10.04
N THR A 114 39.90 8.86 8.93
CA THR A 114 41.11 8.51 8.18
C THR A 114 41.96 9.76 7.92
N PRO A 115 43.24 9.63 7.51
CA PRO A 115 44.04 10.78 7.09
C PRO A 115 43.46 11.58 5.90
N LYS A 116 42.55 10.97 5.12
CA LYS A 116 41.90 11.58 3.95
C LYS A 116 40.50 12.15 4.24
N GLY A 117 40.07 12.14 5.51
CA GLY A 117 38.74 12.58 5.93
C GLY A 117 37.94 11.49 6.63
N VAL A 118 36.62 11.68 6.73
CA VAL A 118 35.70 10.70 7.33
C VAL A 118 35.24 9.72 6.27
N ARG A 119 35.28 8.43 6.58
CA ARG A 119 34.90 7.34 5.70
C ARG A 119 33.61 6.68 6.21
N TYR A 120 32.62 6.61 5.33
CA TYR A 120 31.32 6.01 5.59
C TYR A 120 31.15 4.75 4.77
N ARG A 121 30.47 3.75 5.35
CA ARG A 121 30.02 2.58 4.60
C ARG A 121 28.78 2.98 3.80
N ILE A 122 28.75 2.61 2.53
CA ILE A 122 27.61 2.87 1.65
C ILE A 122 27.17 1.59 0.95
N ALA A 123 25.93 1.57 0.50
CA ALA A 123 25.45 0.56 -0.43
C ALA A 123 24.54 1.18 -1.48
N VAL A 124 24.47 0.52 -2.63
CA VAL A 124 23.51 0.81 -3.69
C VAL A 124 22.74 -0.45 -4.07
N ILE A 125 21.47 -0.29 -4.42
CA ILE A 125 20.57 -1.41 -4.74
C ILE A 125 19.99 -1.27 -6.14
N SER A 126 19.92 -2.40 -6.87
CA SER A 126 19.51 -2.39 -8.28
C SER A 126 18.02 -2.64 -8.45
N ASP A 127 17.43 -1.92 -9.38
CA ASP A 127 16.26 -2.38 -10.09
C ASP A 127 16.71 -2.95 -11.45
N LEU A 128 16.30 -4.17 -11.76
CA LEU A 128 16.63 -4.87 -13.01
C LEU A 128 15.42 -4.94 -13.94
N ASP A 129 14.33 -4.23 -13.63
CA ASP A 129 13.07 -4.28 -14.32
C ASP A 129 12.63 -5.74 -14.53
N VAL A 130 12.23 -6.08 -15.76
CA VAL A 130 11.80 -7.43 -16.15
C VAL A 130 12.92 -8.47 -16.11
N ASP A 131 14.20 -8.04 -16.13
CA ASP A 131 15.37 -8.91 -16.07
C ASP A 131 15.69 -9.37 -14.63
N SER A 132 14.95 -8.87 -13.63
CA SER A 132 14.96 -9.39 -12.25
C SER A 132 14.52 -10.85 -12.17
N LYS A 133 13.77 -11.37 -13.16
CA LYS A 133 13.29 -12.75 -13.17
C LYS A 133 14.43 -13.75 -13.40
N ASP A 134 14.64 -14.65 -12.44
CA ASP A 134 15.65 -15.70 -12.54
C ASP A 134 15.27 -16.71 -13.65
N LYS A 135 16.14 -16.86 -14.65
CA LYS A 135 15.92 -17.73 -15.81
C LYS A 135 16.11 -19.22 -15.48
N GLN A 136 16.78 -19.53 -14.38
CA GLN A 136 17.10 -20.91 -13.97
C GLN A 136 16.18 -21.39 -12.86
N LYS A 137 15.68 -20.49 -12.01
CA LYS A 137 14.81 -20.81 -10.88
C LYS A 137 13.39 -20.32 -11.12
N ASN A 138 12.45 -21.26 -11.20
CA ASN A 138 11.04 -20.94 -11.34
C ASN A 138 10.55 -20.04 -10.20
N PHE A 139 9.68 -19.08 -10.54
CA PHE A 139 9.04 -18.17 -9.58
C PHE A 139 10.02 -17.48 -8.64
N THR A 140 11.21 -17.13 -9.13
CA THR A 140 12.25 -16.45 -8.36
C THR A 140 12.64 -15.17 -9.08
N TRP A 141 12.74 -14.09 -8.31
CA TRP A 141 13.26 -12.81 -8.78
C TRP A 141 14.44 -12.38 -7.90
N PHE A 142 15.30 -11.52 -8.43
CA PHE A 142 16.49 -11.07 -7.74
C PHE A 142 16.84 -9.62 -8.02
N SER A 143 17.60 -9.05 -7.10
CA SER A 143 18.22 -7.72 -7.19
C SER A 143 19.65 -7.82 -6.66
N TYR A 144 20.50 -6.85 -7.00
CA TYR A 144 21.86 -6.72 -6.53
C TYR A 144 22.00 -5.64 -5.48
N LEU A 145 22.71 -5.97 -4.40
CA LEU A 145 23.21 -5.01 -3.42
C LEU A 145 24.73 -4.89 -3.58
N LYS A 146 25.20 -3.70 -3.98
CA LYS A 146 26.62 -3.39 -4.14
C LYS A 146 27.07 -2.49 -2.99
N LYS A 147 28.08 -2.94 -2.23
CA LYS A 147 28.60 -2.19 -1.07
C LYS A 147 29.91 -1.49 -1.43
N GLY A 148 30.21 -0.42 -0.71
CA GLY A 148 31.42 0.36 -0.90
C GLY A 148 31.69 1.31 0.25
N TYR A 149 32.56 2.29 0.01
CA TYR A 149 32.87 3.36 0.94
C TYR A 149 32.87 4.71 0.24
N LEU A 150 32.35 5.72 0.92
CA LEU A 150 32.50 7.13 0.57
C LEU A 150 33.42 7.78 1.61
N THR A 151 34.53 8.36 1.17
CA THR A 151 35.44 9.14 2.01
C THR A 151 35.34 10.61 1.63
N ILE A 152 35.17 11.49 2.63
CA ILE A 152 34.98 12.92 2.42
C ILE A 152 35.83 13.77 3.38
N ASP A 153 36.41 14.84 2.86
CA ASP A 153 37.00 15.94 3.64
C ASP A 153 36.36 17.24 3.16
N VAL A 154 35.43 17.76 3.97
CA VAL A 154 34.64 18.98 3.71
C VAL A 154 35.55 20.20 3.56
N THR A 155 36.64 20.28 4.33
CA THR A 155 37.56 21.43 4.29
C THR A 155 38.33 21.47 2.98
N LYS A 156 38.75 20.30 2.50
CA LYS A 156 39.48 20.16 1.23
C LYS A 156 38.57 20.00 0.01
N LYS A 157 37.25 19.95 0.19
CA LYS A 157 36.27 19.59 -0.85
C LYS A 157 36.63 18.29 -1.57
N TYR A 158 37.19 17.34 -0.82
CA TYR A 158 37.66 16.06 -1.36
C TYR A 158 36.60 14.99 -1.14
N VAL A 159 36.33 14.21 -2.18
CA VAL A 159 35.42 13.07 -2.15
C VAL A 159 36.06 11.91 -2.91
N ASN A 160 35.99 10.72 -2.35
CA ASN A 160 36.36 9.48 -3.04
C ASN A 160 35.35 8.38 -2.77
N VAL A 161 35.01 7.63 -3.81
CA VAL A 161 34.13 6.47 -3.73
C VAL A 161 34.86 5.24 -4.25
N GLU A 162 34.87 4.20 -3.42
CA GLU A 162 35.44 2.89 -3.70
C GLU A 162 34.37 1.81 -3.47
N TRP A 163 34.41 0.74 -4.26
CA TRP A 163 33.42 -0.33 -4.22
C TRP A 163 34.09 -1.65 -3.85
N ASP A 164 33.36 -2.47 -3.12
CA ASP A 164 33.78 -3.85 -2.85
C ASP A 164 33.76 -4.67 -4.15
N GLN A 165 34.51 -5.79 -4.14
CA GLN A 165 34.50 -6.74 -5.26
C GLN A 165 33.19 -7.54 -5.32
N ASP A 166 32.58 -7.81 -4.17
CA ASP A 166 31.41 -8.67 -4.06
C ASP A 166 30.13 -7.92 -4.45
N LEU A 167 29.36 -8.55 -5.34
CA LEU A 167 27.99 -8.16 -5.67
C LEU A 167 27.02 -9.14 -5.03
N ILE A 168 26.28 -8.68 -4.02
CA ILE A 168 25.37 -9.52 -3.25
C ILE A 168 24.08 -9.70 -4.04
N VAL A 169 23.58 -10.94 -4.14
CA VAL A 169 22.32 -11.25 -4.83
C VAL A 169 21.20 -11.49 -3.83
N LEU A 170 20.26 -10.56 -3.75
CA LEU A 170 19.04 -10.67 -2.96
C LEU A 170 17.98 -11.40 -3.78
N ARG A 171 17.20 -12.30 -3.16
CA ARG A 171 16.17 -13.08 -3.86
C ARG A 171 14.85 -13.07 -3.11
N SER A 172 13.75 -13.18 -3.86
CA SER A 172 12.41 -13.44 -3.34
C SER A 172 11.61 -14.27 -4.33
N THR A 173 10.61 -14.98 -3.82
CA THR A 173 9.60 -15.68 -4.63
C THR A 173 8.27 -14.93 -4.68
N LEU A 174 8.16 -13.80 -3.95
CA LEU A 174 7.00 -12.93 -4.02
C LEU A 174 7.03 -12.12 -5.33
N SER A 175 5.89 -12.06 -6.01
CA SER A 175 5.72 -11.29 -7.23
C SER A 175 4.27 -10.86 -7.41
N GLN A 176 4.04 -9.85 -8.23
CA GLN A 176 2.72 -9.45 -8.70
C GLN A 176 2.75 -9.31 -10.21
N GLY A 177 1.84 -10.01 -10.91
CA GLY A 177 1.85 -10.03 -12.37
C GLY A 177 3.12 -10.64 -12.97
N GLY A 178 3.82 -11.52 -12.23
CA GLY A 178 5.06 -12.16 -12.69
C GLY A 178 6.31 -11.27 -12.63
N ARG A 179 6.24 -10.14 -11.91
CA ARG A 179 7.35 -9.20 -11.65
C ARG A 179 7.56 -9.02 -10.15
N GLY A 180 8.80 -8.83 -9.71
CA GLY A 180 9.16 -8.64 -8.30
C GLY A 180 10.66 -8.42 -8.14
N MET A 181 11.10 -8.01 -6.94
CA MET A 181 12.49 -7.61 -6.66
C MET A 181 13.00 -6.46 -7.55
N GLU A 182 12.10 -5.59 -8.00
CA GLU A 182 12.44 -4.35 -8.70
C GLU A 182 12.55 -3.25 -7.66
N LEU A 183 13.75 -3.17 -7.06
CA LEU A 183 13.99 -2.46 -5.81
C LEU A 183 14.38 -1.00 -6.08
N SER A 184 13.42 -0.09 -5.89
CA SER A 184 13.50 1.31 -6.37
C SER A 184 13.93 2.34 -5.32
N GLU A 185 14.40 1.93 -4.14
CA GLU A 185 15.07 2.81 -3.16
C GLU A 185 15.81 1.98 -2.08
N LEU A 186 16.74 2.60 -1.36
CA LEU A 186 17.41 2.08 -0.18
C LEU A 186 17.37 3.12 0.95
N VAL A 187 16.90 2.72 2.14
CA VAL A 187 16.74 3.65 3.28
C VAL A 187 17.03 2.97 4.61
N VAL A 188 17.69 3.68 5.53
CA VAL A 188 17.78 3.26 6.93
C VAL A 188 16.61 3.82 7.72
N PHE A 189 15.86 2.94 8.39
CA PHE A 189 14.75 3.30 9.26
C PHE A 189 14.73 2.38 10.47
N ASP A 190 14.62 2.95 11.67
CA ASP A 190 14.58 2.18 12.90
C ASP A 190 15.77 1.20 13.07
N GLY A 191 16.97 1.65 12.71
CA GLY A 191 18.17 0.81 12.77
C GLY A 191 18.16 -0.39 11.83
N LYS A 192 17.30 -0.39 10.81
CA LYS A 192 17.20 -1.43 9.78
C LYS A 192 17.48 -0.84 8.41
N LEU A 193 18.08 -1.64 7.53
CA LEU A 193 18.21 -1.30 6.11
C LEU A 193 16.98 -1.83 5.37
N LEU A 194 16.26 -0.95 4.69
CA LEU A 194 15.01 -1.27 4.00
C LEU A 194 15.10 -0.93 2.51
N SER A 195 14.38 -1.69 1.69
CA SER A 195 14.14 -1.39 0.28
C SER A 195 12.70 -1.75 -0.10
N CYS A 196 12.17 -1.16 -1.17
CA CYS A 196 10.79 -1.35 -1.59
C CYS A 196 10.73 -1.86 -3.03
N ASP A 197 9.97 -2.93 -3.25
CA ASP A 197 9.70 -3.49 -4.58
C ASP A 197 8.52 -2.74 -5.23
N ASP A 198 8.77 -2.02 -6.32
CA ASP A 198 7.80 -1.15 -6.99
C ASP A 198 6.66 -1.92 -7.70
N ARG A 199 6.76 -3.26 -7.75
CA ARG A 199 5.77 -4.14 -8.38
C ARG A 199 4.77 -4.64 -7.37
N THR A 200 5.31 -5.23 -6.31
CA THR A 200 4.49 -5.83 -5.26
C THR A 200 4.06 -4.79 -4.23
N GLY A 201 4.78 -3.68 -4.10
CA GLY A 201 4.63 -2.72 -3.00
C GLY A 201 5.16 -3.25 -1.66
N VAL A 202 5.93 -4.35 -1.66
CA VAL A 202 6.51 -4.92 -0.44
C VAL A 202 7.76 -4.14 -0.05
N ILE A 203 7.80 -3.65 1.18
CA ILE A 203 9.02 -3.21 1.84
C ILE A 203 9.72 -4.45 2.40
N TYR A 204 10.97 -4.64 2.01
CA TYR A 204 11.87 -5.66 2.53
C TYR A 204 12.85 -5.07 3.53
N GLU A 205 13.07 -5.76 4.64
CA GLU A 205 14.26 -5.60 5.46
C GLU A 205 15.41 -6.37 4.81
N ILE A 206 16.54 -5.70 4.61
CA ILE A 206 17.76 -6.31 4.09
C ILE A 206 18.65 -6.61 5.28
N SER A 207 18.66 -7.88 5.69
CA SER A 207 19.43 -8.37 6.83
C SER A 207 20.24 -9.59 6.42
N GLU A 208 21.52 -9.63 6.79
CA GLU A 208 22.43 -10.73 6.48
C GLU A 208 22.39 -11.18 5.00
N ASN A 209 22.40 -10.21 4.08
CA ASN A 209 22.32 -10.44 2.63
C ASN A 209 21.02 -11.16 2.16
N THR A 210 19.95 -11.07 2.95
CA THR A 210 18.63 -11.62 2.66
C THR A 210 17.60 -10.50 2.61
N ALA A 211 16.65 -10.60 1.67
CA ALA A 211 15.50 -9.70 1.61
C ALA A 211 14.32 -10.36 2.36
N ILE A 212 13.93 -9.79 3.50
CA ILE A 212 12.89 -10.30 4.38
C ILE A 212 11.65 -9.40 4.24
N PRO A 213 10.51 -9.92 3.72
CA PRO A 213 9.29 -9.13 3.61
C PRO A 213 8.86 -8.56 4.98
N TRP A 214 8.59 -7.27 5.04
CA TRP A 214 8.13 -6.62 6.27
C TRP A 214 6.68 -6.12 6.15
N ILE A 215 6.40 -5.25 5.18
CA ILE A 215 5.09 -4.60 5.01
C ILE A 215 4.70 -4.57 3.54
N LEU A 216 3.41 -4.77 3.25
CA LEU A 216 2.82 -4.59 1.92
C LEU A 216 2.11 -3.24 1.83
N LEU A 217 2.47 -2.43 0.83
CA LEU A 217 1.84 -1.16 0.51
C LEU A 217 0.93 -1.33 -0.71
N THR A 218 -0.36 -1.04 -0.54
CA THR A 218 -1.33 -1.04 -1.66
C THR A 218 -1.41 0.34 -2.32
N ASP A 219 -1.76 0.34 -3.60
CA ASP A 219 -1.71 1.53 -4.45
C ASP A 219 -2.73 2.62 -4.06
N GLY A 220 -2.39 3.88 -4.38
CA GLY A 220 -3.21 5.06 -4.14
C GLY A 220 -3.57 5.24 -2.66
N ASN A 221 -4.88 5.37 -2.39
CA ASN A 221 -5.45 5.59 -1.06
C ASN A 221 -5.51 4.32 -0.17
N GLY A 222 -4.89 3.23 -0.60
CA GLY A 222 -4.85 1.96 0.13
C GLY A 222 -5.99 0.99 -0.17
N LYS A 223 -6.96 1.38 -1.01
CA LYS A 223 -8.14 0.55 -1.37
C LYS A 223 -8.03 -0.08 -2.76
N THR A 224 -6.81 -0.31 -3.24
CA THR A 224 -6.51 -0.93 -4.53
C THR A 224 -5.91 -2.32 -4.32
N SER A 225 -6.20 -3.28 -5.21
CA SER A 225 -5.61 -4.63 -5.16
C SER A 225 -4.18 -4.71 -5.73
N LYS A 226 -3.71 -3.64 -6.37
CA LYS A 226 -2.36 -3.50 -6.90
C LYS A 226 -1.39 -3.03 -5.81
N GLY A 227 -0.17 -3.53 -5.83
CA GLY A 227 0.95 -2.99 -5.07
C GLY A 227 1.24 -1.53 -5.45
N PHE A 228 1.66 -0.75 -4.46
CA PHE A 228 2.07 0.62 -4.65
C PHE A 228 3.41 0.66 -5.41
N LYS A 229 3.46 1.42 -6.51
CA LYS A 229 4.69 1.67 -7.26
C LYS A 229 5.53 2.70 -6.49
N CYS A 230 6.31 2.20 -5.53
CA CYS A 230 7.23 2.99 -4.73
C CYS A 230 8.46 3.36 -5.56
N GLU A 231 8.90 4.61 -5.44
CA GLU A 231 10.00 5.18 -6.23
C GLU A 231 10.99 5.95 -5.36
N TRP A 232 10.61 6.30 -4.13
CA TRP A 232 11.48 6.99 -3.19
C TRP A 232 11.02 6.73 -1.77
N ALA A 233 11.94 6.88 -0.82
CA ALA A 233 11.68 6.74 0.60
C ALA A 233 12.60 7.63 1.44
N THR A 234 12.06 8.16 2.53
CA THR A 234 12.83 8.97 3.48
C THR A 234 12.23 8.88 4.88
N VAL A 235 12.98 9.34 5.88
CA VAL A 235 12.54 9.32 7.29
C VAL A 235 12.27 10.74 7.74
N LYS A 236 11.10 10.94 8.35
CA LYS A 236 10.71 12.22 8.96
C LYS A 236 9.96 11.94 10.26
N ASN A 237 10.38 12.59 11.35
CA ASN A 237 9.72 12.47 12.66
C ASN A 237 9.50 11.00 13.07
N GLN A 238 10.51 10.14 12.89
CA GLN A 238 10.46 8.70 13.21
C GLN A 238 9.41 7.90 12.42
N HIS A 239 8.96 8.42 11.27
CA HIS A 239 8.12 7.69 10.33
C HIS A 239 8.84 7.54 9.00
N LEU A 240 8.66 6.39 8.37
CA LEU A 240 9.12 6.13 7.02
C LEU A 240 8.07 6.65 6.04
N TYR A 241 8.45 7.60 5.19
CA TYR A 241 7.65 8.10 4.09
C TYR A 241 8.07 7.36 2.83
N VAL A 242 7.11 6.80 2.10
CA VAL A 242 7.34 6.11 0.82
C VAL A 242 6.40 6.72 -0.22
N GLY A 243 6.95 7.27 -1.30
CA GLY A 243 6.14 7.81 -2.39
C GLY A 243 6.44 7.17 -3.72
N GLY A 244 5.65 7.55 -4.72
CA GLY A 244 5.79 7.09 -6.09
C GLY A 244 6.21 8.24 -7.02
N LEU A 245 5.90 8.06 -8.30
CA LEU A 245 6.31 8.98 -9.38
C LEU A 245 5.91 10.44 -9.18
N GLY A 246 4.89 10.75 -8.37
CA GLY A 246 4.47 12.11 -8.06
C GLY A 246 3.74 12.86 -9.19
N LYS A 247 3.53 12.22 -10.34
CA LYS A 247 2.66 12.71 -11.40
C LYS A 247 1.39 11.88 -11.55
N GLU A 248 0.47 12.39 -12.36
CA GLU A 248 -0.66 11.63 -12.85
C GLU A 248 -0.21 10.30 -13.51
N TRP A 249 -0.93 9.21 -13.27
CA TRP A 249 -0.77 7.99 -14.05
C TRP A 249 -1.46 8.17 -15.39
N THR A 250 -0.72 7.91 -16.47
CA THR A 250 -1.16 8.13 -17.84
C THR A 250 -0.99 6.85 -18.68
N SER A 251 -1.63 6.79 -19.84
CA SER A 251 -1.24 5.87 -20.90
C SER A 251 0.19 6.18 -21.38
N SER A 252 0.75 5.29 -22.21
CA SER A 252 2.03 5.48 -22.90
C SER A 252 2.08 6.72 -23.83
N THR A 253 0.93 7.33 -24.11
CA THR A 253 0.76 8.53 -24.94
C THR A 253 0.26 9.74 -24.14
N GLY A 254 0.22 9.65 -22.81
CA GLY A 254 -0.07 10.77 -21.92
C GLY A 254 -1.55 11.02 -21.62
N GLN A 255 -2.44 10.09 -21.96
CA GLN A 255 -3.86 10.19 -21.56
C GLN A 255 -4.00 9.90 -20.06
N LEU A 256 -4.59 10.81 -19.30
CA LEU A 256 -4.83 10.65 -17.86
C LEU A 256 -5.70 9.42 -17.55
N LEU A 257 -5.26 8.60 -16.60
CA LEU A 257 -5.97 7.40 -16.13
C LEU A 257 -6.35 7.49 -14.65
N ASN A 258 -5.44 7.90 -13.77
CA ASN A 258 -5.70 8.08 -12.33
C ASN A 258 -4.61 8.96 -11.66
N PHE A 259 -4.75 9.18 -10.34
CA PHE A 259 -3.84 9.99 -9.52
C PHE A 259 -3.07 9.17 -8.48
N ASN A 260 -3.07 7.83 -8.58
CA ASN A 260 -2.51 6.95 -7.56
C ASN A 260 -1.01 7.20 -7.24
N PRO A 261 -0.12 7.49 -8.22
CA PRO A 261 1.29 7.76 -7.93
C PRO A 261 1.55 9.05 -7.13
N GLN A 262 0.51 9.86 -6.90
CA GLN A 262 0.57 11.09 -6.10
C GLN A 262 0.16 10.89 -4.64
N TRP A 263 -0.04 9.64 -4.21
CA TRP A 263 -0.25 9.28 -2.81
C TRP A 263 1.06 8.87 -2.16
N VAL A 264 1.30 9.31 -0.93
CA VAL A 264 2.45 8.91 -0.12
C VAL A 264 1.99 8.01 1.02
N LYS A 265 2.80 7.00 1.35
CA LYS A 265 2.57 6.06 2.44
C LYS A 265 3.43 6.50 3.63
N ILE A 266 2.85 6.59 4.82
CA ILE A 266 3.54 6.94 6.05
C ILE A 266 3.49 5.72 6.95
N VAL A 267 4.65 5.16 7.24
CA VAL A 267 4.81 3.89 7.92
C VAL A 267 5.42 4.14 9.29
N THR A 268 4.70 3.76 10.33
CA THR A 268 5.24 3.75 11.68
C THR A 268 6.27 2.63 11.82
N PRO A 269 7.17 2.69 12.81
CA PRO A 269 8.11 1.60 13.04
C PRO A 269 7.49 0.27 13.46
N LEU A 270 6.25 0.29 13.97
CA LEU A 270 5.45 -0.90 14.24
C LEU A 270 4.72 -1.43 13.00
N GLY A 271 4.90 -0.76 11.86
CA GLY A 271 4.34 -1.14 10.56
C GLY A 271 2.90 -0.73 10.30
N GLN A 272 2.33 0.15 11.12
CA GLN A 272 1.06 0.80 10.78
C GLN A 272 1.26 1.74 9.59
N VAL A 273 0.34 1.71 8.64
CA VAL A 273 0.42 2.47 7.38
C VAL A 273 -0.72 3.50 7.31
N GLU A 274 -0.37 4.75 7.09
CA GLU A 274 -1.27 5.83 6.70
C GLU A 274 -1.07 6.16 5.21
N HIS A 275 -2.15 6.52 4.52
CA HIS A 275 -2.13 6.93 3.11
C HIS A 275 -2.47 8.41 3.01
N LYS A 276 -1.54 9.23 2.52
CA LYS A 276 -1.69 10.69 2.42
C LYS A 276 -1.71 11.16 0.97
N ASP A 277 -2.74 11.90 0.60
CA ASP A 277 -2.83 12.53 -0.71
C ASP A 277 -1.83 13.71 -0.79
N TRP A 278 -0.85 13.61 -1.69
CA TRP A 278 0.18 14.62 -1.93
C TRP A 278 -0.02 15.35 -3.27
N ARG A 279 -1.17 15.19 -3.92
CA ARG A 279 -1.42 15.75 -5.25
C ARG A 279 -1.14 17.25 -5.33
N GLN A 280 -1.61 18.05 -4.36
CA GLN A 280 -1.36 19.49 -4.37
C GLN A 280 0.11 19.82 -4.14
N ASN A 281 0.82 19.03 -3.32
CA ASN A 281 2.26 19.21 -3.08
C ASN A 281 3.05 19.01 -4.37
N TYR A 282 2.78 17.92 -5.10
CA TYR A 282 3.42 17.65 -6.39
C TYR A 282 3.08 18.69 -7.46
N ILE A 283 1.84 19.17 -7.49
CA ILE A 283 1.44 20.28 -8.38
C ILE A 283 2.24 21.54 -8.06
N SER A 284 2.39 21.91 -6.78
CA SER A 284 3.17 23.06 -6.35
C SER A 284 4.66 22.92 -6.71
N LEU A 285 5.24 21.72 -6.57
CA LEU A 285 6.62 21.44 -6.99
C LEU A 285 6.82 21.71 -8.48
N ARG A 286 6.02 21.10 -9.37
CA ARG A 286 6.18 21.30 -10.82
C ARG A 286 5.90 22.74 -11.26
N ARG A 287 4.97 23.43 -10.59
CA ARG A 287 4.66 24.85 -10.85
C ARG A 287 5.81 25.79 -10.52
N THR A 288 6.64 25.44 -9.54
CA THR A 288 7.87 26.19 -9.22
C THR A 288 8.83 26.18 -10.41
N ALA A 289 8.86 25.08 -11.18
CA ALA A 289 9.59 24.96 -12.44
C ALA A 289 8.79 25.48 -13.66
N LYS A 290 7.65 26.14 -13.45
CA LYS A 290 6.73 26.64 -14.49
C LYS A 290 6.18 25.54 -15.41
N ILE A 291 6.04 24.33 -14.87
CA ILE A 291 5.46 23.19 -15.58
C ILE A 291 4.01 23.01 -15.11
N GLU A 292 3.09 22.99 -16.08
CA GLU A 292 1.67 22.69 -15.89
C GLU A 292 1.30 21.46 -16.72
N PHE A 293 0.25 20.74 -16.31
CA PHE A 293 -0.30 19.66 -17.11
C PHE A 293 -0.74 20.20 -18.49
N PRO A 294 -0.39 19.54 -19.62
CA PRO A 294 0.08 18.15 -19.73
C PRO A 294 1.58 17.92 -19.57
N GLY A 295 2.38 18.96 -19.33
CA GLY A 295 3.74 18.82 -18.83
C GLY A 295 3.79 18.14 -17.46
N TYR A 296 4.93 17.57 -17.10
CA TYR A 296 5.05 16.71 -15.93
C TYR A 296 6.45 16.74 -15.31
N MET A 297 6.54 16.18 -14.11
CA MET A 297 7.76 15.97 -13.34
C MET A 297 7.67 14.60 -12.67
N ILE A 298 8.72 13.80 -12.75
CA ILE A 298 8.80 12.46 -12.13
C ILE A 298 9.77 12.52 -10.96
N HIS A 299 9.36 12.01 -9.81
CA HIS A 299 10.12 12.01 -8.57
C HIS A 299 10.52 10.59 -8.16
N GLU A 300 11.82 10.37 -8.06
CA GLU A 300 12.43 9.11 -7.54
C GLU A 300 13.49 9.41 -6.47
N ALA A 301 13.87 10.69 -6.30
CA ALA A 301 14.88 11.07 -5.33
C ALA A 301 14.32 12.19 -4.44
N THR A 302 13.92 11.82 -3.22
CA THR A 302 13.28 12.71 -2.25
C THR A 302 13.80 12.44 -0.84
N VAL A 303 14.24 13.47 -0.12
CA VAL A 303 14.73 13.35 1.27
C VAL A 303 14.19 14.49 2.12
N TRP A 304 13.78 14.19 3.36
CA TRP A 304 13.51 15.18 4.40
C TRP A 304 14.80 15.51 5.16
N SER A 305 15.06 16.79 5.39
CA SER A 305 16.15 17.26 6.25
C SER A 305 15.61 17.75 7.59
N ASP A 306 15.99 17.09 8.68
CA ASP A 306 15.72 17.59 10.04
C ASP A 306 16.53 18.85 10.36
N VAL A 307 17.69 19.06 9.71
CA VAL A 307 18.52 20.25 9.89
C VAL A 307 17.85 21.50 9.31
N HIS A 308 17.35 21.40 8.09
CA HIS A 308 16.74 22.52 7.37
C HIS A 308 15.23 22.65 7.60
N GLN A 309 14.58 21.60 8.12
CA GLN A 309 13.12 21.48 8.21
C GLN A 309 12.43 21.64 6.83
N GLU A 310 13.08 21.05 5.82
CA GLU A 310 12.68 21.14 4.42
C GLU A 310 12.74 19.77 3.73
N TRP A 311 11.85 19.58 2.76
CA TRP A 311 11.89 18.52 1.77
C TRP A 311 12.80 18.92 0.62
N PHE A 312 13.67 18.00 0.21
CA PHE A 312 14.56 18.16 -0.93
C PHE A 312 14.17 17.15 -2.01
N PHE A 313 14.07 17.60 -3.26
CA PHE A 313 13.76 16.76 -4.41
C PHE A 313 14.78 16.96 -5.51
N LEU A 314 15.23 15.86 -6.09
CA LEU A 314 15.95 15.81 -7.35
C LEU A 314 15.10 15.00 -8.32
N PRO A 315 14.19 15.62 -9.08
CA PRO A 315 13.32 14.89 -9.98
C PRO A 315 14.14 14.09 -11.01
N ARG A 316 13.71 12.87 -11.33
CA ARG A 316 14.29 12.07 -12.41
C ARG A 316 14.08 12.77 -13.74
N ARG A 317 12.84 13.21 -13.97
CA ARG A 317 12.39 13.81 -15.24
C ARG A 317 11.65 15.11 -15.04
N ALA A 318 11.77 16.02 -16.01
CA ALA A 318 10.95 17.23 -16.10
C ALA A 318 10.67 17.58 -17.56
N SER A 319 9.40 17.84 -17.89
CA SER A 319 8.96 18.11 -19.27
C SER A 319 7.86 19.16 -19.31
N PHE A 320 7.95 20.09 -20.27
CA PHE A 320 6.88 21.06 -20.58
C PHE A 320 5.81 20.51 -21.51
N ILE A 321 6.04 19.33 -22.10
CA ILE A 321 5.12 18.67 -23.04
C ILE A 321 4.57 17.38 -22.45
N THR A 322 3.48 16.90 -23.06
CA THR A 322 2.79 15.66 -22.69
C THR A 322 3.73 14.46 -22.59
N TYR A 323 3.45 13.59 -21.61
CA TYR A 323 4.16 12.34 -21.39
C TYR A 323 4.05 11.38 -22.59
N ASN A 324 5.19 10.78 -22.95
CA ASN A 324 5.30 9.67 -23.89
C ASN A 324 6.46 8.78 -23.42
N ASP A 325 6.26 7.45 -23.37
CA ASP A 325 7.26 6.51 -22.82
C ASP A 325 8.64 6.68 -23.49
N LYS A 326 8.67 6.83 -24.83
CA LYS A 326 9.92 6.93 -25.59
C LYS A 326 10.59 8.30 -25.42
N ASP A 327 9.81 9.38 -25.41
CA ASP A 327 10.37 10.71 -25.26
C ASP A 327 10.87 10.97 -23.83
N ASP A 328 10.27 10.29 -22.83
CA ASP A 328 10.61 10.41 -21.41
C ASP A 328 12.06 10.00 -21.10
N GLU A 329 12.61 9.01 -21.82
CA GLU A 329 14.02 8.57 -21.72
C GLU A 329 15.00 9.75 -21.84
N LYS A 330 14.60 10.81 -22.56
CA LYS A 330 15.39 12.02 -22.84
C LYS A 330 14.91 13.26 -22.06
N LYS A 331 14.13 13.08 -20.99
CA LYS A 331 13.62 14.17 -20.11
C LYS A 331 14.33 14.28 -18.77
N GLY A 332 15.55 13.73 -18.66
CA GLY A 332 16.44 13.94 -17.51
C GLY A 332 16.52 15.43 -17.14
N THR A 333 16.72 15.73 -15.86
CA THR A 333 16.78 17.12 -15.37
C THR A 333 17.91 17.32 -14.36
N ASN A 334 18.26 18.58 -14.13
CA ASN A 334 19.25 19.01 -13.15
C ASN A 334 18.65 19.93 -12.07
N ILE A 335 17.33 19.94 -11.93
CA ILE A 335 16.61 20.77 -10.96
C ILE A 335 16.75 20.16 -9.55
N LEU A 336 17.08 21.01 -8.57
CA LEU A 336 16.95 20.77 -7.15
C LEU A 336 15.81 21.62 -6.61
N LEU A 337 14.79 20.99 -6.02
CA LEU A 337 13.70 21.67 -5.35
C LEU A 337 13.88 21.57 -3.83
N LYS A 338 13.62 22.67 -3.13
CA LYS A 338 13.55 22.72 -1.66
C LYS A 338 12.19 23.25 -1.27
N ALA A 339 11.45 22.50 -0.47
CA ALA A 339 10.12 22.89 -0.01
C ALA A 339 10.09 22.86 1.51
N ASN A 340 9.52 23.88 2.13
CA ASN A 340 9.22 23.79 3.56
C ASN A 340 8.17 22.70 3.84
N GLU A 341 7.99 22.33 5.11
CA GLU A 341 7.18 21.17 5.51
C GLU A 341 5.76 21.14 4.90
N ASP A 342 5.11 22.29 4.75
CA ASP A 342 3.75 22.44 4.24
C ASP A 342 3.67 22.82 2.75
N PHE A 343 4.81 22.85 2.04
CA PHE A 343 4.92 23.18 0.61
C PHE A 343 4.40 24.58 0.24
N THR A 344 4.27 25.49 1.20
CA THR A 344 3.87 26.90 0.93
C THR A 344 5.01 27.75 0.39
N LYS A 345 6.26 27.34 0.64
CA LYS A 345 7.47 27.97 0.12
C LYS A 345 8.32 26.91 -0.56
N ILE A 346 8.50 27.07 -1.87
CA ILE A 346 9.30 26.17 -2.69
C ILE A 346 10.33 26.99 -3.46
N GLN A 347 11.57 26.55 -3.42
CA GLN A 347 12.69 27.13 -4.15
C GLN A 347 13.21 26.12 -5.16
N ALA A 348 13.64 26.61 -6.33
CA ALA A 348 14.30 25.80 -7.35
C ALA A 348 15.71 26.32 -7.59
N ALA A 349 16.67 25.41 -7.70
CA ALA A 349 18.02 25.66 -8.15
C ALA A 349 18.41 24.59 -9.19
N ASN A 350 19.56 24.77 -9.83
CA ASN A 350 20.11 23.77 -10.74
C ASN A 350 21.43 23.23 -10.17
N VAL A 351 21.69 21.95 -10.41
CA VAL A 351 22.89 21.25 -9.93
C VAL A 351 23.62 20.62 -11.11
N GLY A 352 24.79 21.17 -11.44
CA GLY A 352 25.60 20.67 -12.55
C GLY A 352 24.94 20.84 -13.93
N PRO A 353 25.57 20.29 -14.99
CA PRO A 353 25.03 20.36 -16.34
C PRO A 353 23.80 19.46 -16.52
N LEU A 354 22.93 19.84 -17.45
CA LEU A 354 21.80 19.01 -17.89
C LEU A 354 22.28 17.96 -18.88
N ILE A 355 22.11 16.68 -18.55
CA ILE A 355 22.31 15.54 -19.47
C ILE A 355 20.94 14.89 -19.68
N PRO A 356 20.33 15.01 -20.87
CA PRO A 356 18.92 14.62 -21.08
C PRO A 356 18.60 13.14 -20.79
N THR A 357 19.56 12.24 -20.97
CA THR A 357 19.35 10.80 -20.75
C THR A 357 19.56 10.38 -19.29
N HIS A 358 20.24 11.20 -18.48
CA HIS A 358 20.54 10.90 -17.08
C HIS A 358 19.47 11.52 -16.17
N GLY A 359 18.73 10.68 -15.45
CA GLY A 359 17.76 11.11 -14.45
C GLY A 359 18.22 10.75 -13.04
N PHE A 360 18.03 11.65 -12.07
CA PHE A 360 18.29 11.32 -10.67
C PHE A 360 17.37 10.18 -10.20
N SER A 361 17.96 9.13 -9.62
CA SER A 361 17.22 7.96 -9.12
C SER A 361 17.15 7.93 -7.60
N THR A 362 18.10 8.55 -6.89
CA THR A 362 18.12 8.59 -5.41
C THR A 362 19.19 9.59 -4.95
N PHE A 363 19.06 10.08 -3.72
CA PHE A 363 20.13 10.81 -3.05
C PHE A 363 20.03 10.68 -1.53
N LYS A 364 21.13 10.99 -0.83
CA LYS A 364 21.17 11.14 0.63
C LYS A 364 22.09 12.31 1.00
N PHE A 365 21.80 12.96 2.12
CA PHE A 365 22.75 13.89 2.73
C PHE A 365 23.93 13.11 3.31
N VAL A 366 25.14 13.62 3.11
CA VAL A 366 26.32 13.04 3.74
C VAL A 366 26.25 13.32 5.25
N PRO A 367 26.31 12.30 6.12
CA PRO A 367 26.23 12.50 7.56
C PRO A 367 27.30 13.47 8.07
N ASP A 368 27.02 14.14 9.19
CA ASP A 368 27.93 15.10 9.84
C ASP A 368 28.32 16.32 8.97
N THR A 369 27.58 16.59 7.88
CA THR A 369 27.77 17.79 7.04
C THR A 369 26.72 18.87 7.26
N SER A 370 25.87 18.73 8.29
CA SER A 370 24.70 19.60 8.52
C SER A 370 23.80 19.70 7.28
N ASP A 371 23.59 18.57 6.62
CA ASP A 371 22.82 18.43 5.38
C ASP A 371 23.21 19.44 4.28
N SER A 372 24.50 19.79 4.22
CA SER A 372 25.02 20.75 3.22
C SER A 372 25.61 20.07 1.99
N VAL A 373 25.92 18.77 2.08
CA VAL A 373 26.50 17.95 1.00
C VAL A 373 25.60 16.76 0.71
N ILE A 374 25.34 16.51 -0.57
CA ILE A 374 24.50 15.45 -1.10
C ILE A 374 25.37 14.48 -1.90
N VAL A 375 25.17 13.18 -1.68
CA VAL A 375 25.53 12.12 -2.63
C VAL A 375 24.29 11.69 -3.38
N ALA A 376 24.35 11.63 -4.70
CA ALA A 376 23.22 11.28 -5.54
C ALA A 376 23.62 10.27 -6.61
N LEU A 377 22.64 9.46 -7.03
CA LEU A 377 22.74 8.62 -8.22
C LEU A 377 21.92 9.21 -9.36
N LYS A 378 22.43 9.04 -10.58
CA LYS A 378 21.65 9.17 -11.80
C LYS A 378 21.70 7.87 -12.57
N THR A 379 20.59 7.47 -13.15
CA THR A 379 20.51 6.31 -14.04
C THR A 379 20.21 6.76 -15.46
N GLU A 380 20.76 6.03 -16.42
CA GLU A 380 20.47 6.17 -17.84
C GLU A 380 19.75 4.91 -18.33
N GLU A 381 18.70 5.13 -19.11
CA GLU A 381 18.01 4.13 -19.91
C GLU A 381 17.74 4.80 -21.25
N ASN A 382 18.57 4.50 -22.25
CA ASN A 382 18.42 5.09 -23.56
C ASN A 382 18.76 4.06 -24.63
N GLU A 383 17.77 3.73 -25.45
CA GLU A 383 17.93 2.80 -26.59
C GLU A 383 18.54 1.44 -26.18
N GLY A 384 18.21 0.97 -24.97
CA GLY A 384 18.68 -0.31 -24.41
C GLY A 384 20.05 -0.24 -23.71
N HIS A 385 20.71 0.92 -23.70
CA HIS A 385 21.87 1.15 -22.84
C HIS A 385 21.41 1.49 -21.42
N ILE A 386 21.99 0.80 -20.43
CA ILE A 386 21.73 1.01 -19.00
C ILE A 386 23.04 1.33 -18.32
N ALA A 387 23.07 2.42 -17.55
CA ALA A 387 24.20 2.81 -16.73
C ALA A 387 23.73 3.53 -15.47
N THR A 388 24.54 3.47 -14.41
CA THR A 388 24.39 4.33 -13.24
C THR A 388 25.64 5.14 -12.97
N PHE A 389 25.43 6.39 -12.57
CA PHE A 389 26.45 7.35 -12.22
C PHE A 389 26.27 7.82 -10.77
N ILE A 390 27.38 8.02 -10.07
CA ILE A 390 27.40 8.67 -8.75
C ILE A 390 27.97 10.09 -8.88
N THR A 391 27.43 11.04 -8.14
CA THR A 391 27.94 12.41 -8.03
C THR A 391 27.79 12.91 -6.60
N VAL A 392 28.64 13.87 -6.20
CA VAL A 392 28.57 14.54 -4.89
C VAL A 392 28.65 16.03 -5.08
N PHE A 393 27.74 16.77 -4.45
CA PHE A 393 27.61 18.21 -4.59
C PHE A 393 27.00 18.86 -3.36
N THR A 394 27.14 20.17 -3.22
CA THR A 394 26.51 20.91 -2.12
C THR A 394 25.05 21.25 -2.43
N ILE A 395 24.27 21.60 -1.41
CA ILE A 395 22.89 22.10 -1.58
C ILE A 395 22.78 23.44 -2.36
N THR A 396 23.91 24.08 -2.68
CA THR A 396 23.99 25.26 -3.55
C THR A 396 24.35 24.91 -4.99
N GLY A 397 24.59 23.62 -5.29
CA GLY A 397 24.93 23.12 -6.62
C GLY A 397 26.43 23.08 -6.94
N GLU A 398 27.32 23.29 -5.96
CA GLU A 398 28.77 23.14 -6.18
C GLU A 398 29.12 21.65 -6.27
N ILE A 399 29.62 21.21 -7.42
CA ILE A 399 30.03 19.82 -7.65
C ILE A 399 31.40 19.55 -7.03
N TRP A 400 31.49 18.55 -6.14
CA TRP A 400 32.75 18.08 -5.53
C TRP A 400 33.23 16.77 -6.15
N LEU A 401 32.29 15.93 -6.62
CA LEU A 401 32.56 14.75 -7.43
C LEU A 401 31.69 14.82 -8.69
N PRO A 402 32.28 15.05 -9.88
CA PRO A 402 31.57 14.92 -11.15
C PRO A 402 30.95 13.53 -11.32
N GLU A 403 29.96 13.41 -12.20
CA GLU A 403 29.33 12.12 -12.50
C GLU A 403 30.39 11.07 -12.88
N LYS A 404 30.43 9.98 -12.12
CA LYS A 404 31.31 8.84 -12.32
C LYS A 404 30.47 7.59 -12.46
N GLU A 405 30.63 6.86 -13.55
CA GLU A 405 29.93 5.58 -13.77
C GLU A 405 30.31 4.55 -12.69
N ILE A 406 29.32 3.81 -12.18
CA ILE A 406 29.49 2.80 -11.12
C ILE A 406 29.02 1.39 -11.50
N GLY A 407 28.38 1.25 -12.67
CA GLY A 407 27.98 -0.05 -13.22
C GLY A 407 26.95 0.05 -14.34
N LEU A 408 26.72 -1.09 -14.99
CA LEU A 408 25.80 -1.30 -16.12
C LEU A 408 24.42 -1.82 -15.68
N TYR A 409 24.04 -1.50 -14.45
CA TYR A 409 22.72 -1.79 -13.88
C TYR A 409 22.10 -0.48 -13.43
N LYS A 410 20.77 -0.43 -13.35
CA LYS A 410 20.02 0.70 -12.81
C LYS A 410 20.03 0.60 -11.28
N PHE A 411 20.92 1.34 -10.62
CA PHE A 411 20.91 1.44 -9.16
C PHE A 411 20.00 2.62 -8.75
N GLU A 412 18.91 2.29 -8.07
CA GLU A 412 17.83 3.23 -7.71
C GLU A 412 17.76 3.54 -6.23
N GLY A 413 18.62 2.94 -5.41
CA GLY A 413 18.76 3.31 -4.01
C GLY A 413 20.23 3.46 -3.61
N ILE A 414 20.52 4.48 -2.82
CA ILE A 414 21.81 4.68 -2.15
C ILE A 414 21.55 5.00 -0.68
N GLU A 415 22.35 4.41 0.20
CA GLU A 415 22.25 4.68 1.63
C GLU A 415 23.60 4.52 2.34
N PHE A 416 23.75 5.24 3.44
CA PHE A 416 24.80 5.05 4.43
C PHE A 416 24.41 3.91 5.38
N ILE A 417 25.10 2.78 5.25
CA ILE A 417 24.80 1.51 5.95
C ILE A 417 25.81 1.20 7.04
#